data_AF-U2G6C6-F1
#
_entry.id   AF-U2G6C6-F1
#
_cell.length_a   1.000
_cell.length_b   1.000
_cell.length_c   1.000
_cell.angle_alpha   90.00
_cell.angle_beta   90.00
_cell.angle_gamma   90.00
#
_symmetry.space_group_name_H-M   'P 1'
#
loop_
_entity.id
_entity.type
_entity.pdbx_description
1 polymer ?
#
loop_
_entity_poly.entity_id
_entity_poly.type
_entity_poly.pdbx_seq_one_letter_code
_entity_poly.pdbx_strand_id
1 'polypeptide(L)' 'MFGVKGAALDRVKMYPFVASCDSMAYDYGARRRAFANGISNSMEHRSSEMTNWMQAAEARMRPQAGDQFRLSFFEAA' A
#
# COMPACT_ATOMS: atom_id res chain seq x y z
N MET A 1 -26.35 -2.49 7.53
CA MET A 1 -26.24 -2.85 6.09
C MET A 1 -24.97 -3.68 5.89
N PHE A 2 -25.01 -4.98 6.16
CA PHE A 2 -23.82 -5.87 6.22
C PHE A 2 -23.69 -6.81 5.00
N GLY A 3 -24.49 -6.64 3.94
CA GLY A 3 -24.46 -7.49 2.73
C GLY A 3 -23.65 -6.92 1.56
N VAL A 4 -23.55 -5.59 1.43
CA VAL A 4 -22.91 -4.96 0.26
C VAL A 4 -21.38 -5.08 0.28
N LYS A 5 -20.78 -5.28 1.46
CA LYS A 5 -19.34 -5.54 1.59
C LYS A 5 -18.92 -6.88 0.98
N GLY A 6 -19.77 -7.91 1.01
CA GLY A 6 -19.41 -9.25 0.50
C GLY A 6 -19.13 -9.26 -1.00
N ALA A 7 -20.05 -8.70 -1.80
CA ALA A 7 -19.88 -8.60 -3.25
C ALA A 7 -18.73 -7.68 -3.67
N ALA A 8 -18.48 -6.61 -2.91
CA ALA A 8 -17.32 -5.75 -3.13
C ALA A 8 -16.00 -6.47 -2.80
N LEU A 9 -15.98 -7.31 -1.75
CA LEU A 9 -14.81 -8.10 -1.35
C LEU A 9 -14.43 -9.17 -2.39
N ASP A 10 -15.38 -9.72 -3.14
CA ASP A 10 -15.05 -10.64 -4.24
C ASP A 10 -14.27 -9.95 -5.37
N ARG A 11 -14.51 -8.66 -5.60
CA ARG A 11 -13.67 -7.85 -6.51
C ARG A 11 -12.30 -7.55 -5.91
N VAL A 12 -12.23 -7.35 -4.59
CA VAL A 12 -10.97 -7.17 -3.85
C VAL A 12 -10.07 -8.42 -3.95
N LYS A 13 -10.65 -9.63 -3.92
CA LYS A 13 -9.93 -10.90 -4.14
C LYS A 13 -9.29 -11.04 -5.53
N MET A 14 -9.78 -10.30 -6.53
CA MET A 14 -9.20 -10.27 -7.88
C MET A 14 -7.94 -9.40 -7.97
N TYR A 15 -7.63 -8.62 -6.93
CA TYR A 15 -6.36 -7.89 -6.87
C TYR A 15 -5.29 -8.78 -6.22
N PRO A 16 -4.16 -9.05 -6.90
CA PRO A 16 -3.07 -9.84 -6.33
C PRO A 16 -2.46 -9.16 -5.09
N PHE A 17 -2.71 -7.86 -4.91
CA PHE A 17 -2.31 -7.09 -3.74
C PHE A 17 -3.36 -6.03 -3.44
N VAL A 18 -3.83 -5.99 -2.19
CA VAL A 18 -4.70 -4.94 -1.69
C VAL A 18 -3.84 -4.04 -0.82
N ALA A 19 -3.44 -2.89 -1.36
CA ALA A 19 -2.68 -1.90 -0.63
C ALA A 19 -3.58 -1.30 0.47
N SER A 20 -3.47 -1.79 1.70
CA SER A 20 -4.07 -1.11 2.85
C SER A 20 -3.27 0.16 3.14
N CYS A 21 -3.66 1.26 2.49
CA CYS A 21 -3.09 2.59 2.71
C CYS A 21 -3.30 3.10 4.15
N ASP A 22 -4.28 2.55 4.88
CA ASP A 22 -4.60 2.91 6.28
C ASP A 22 -3.82 2.11 7.33
N SER A 23 -2.96 1.17 6.93
CA SER A 23 -2.17 0.43 7.90
C SER A 23 -0.98 1.29 8.38
N MET A 24 -0.98 1.69 9.66
CA MET A 24 0.21 2.22 10.35
C MET A 24 1.30 1.12 10.55
N ALA A 25 1.35 0.12 9.67
CA ALA A 25 2.29 -0.99 9.73
C ALA A 25 3.75 -0.51 9.66
N TYR A 26 4.01 0.55 8.89
CA TYR A 26 5.32 1.19 8.85
C TYR A 26 5.72 1.78 10.21
N ASP A 27 4.75 2.31 10.96
CA ASP A 27 4.98 3.11 12.16
C ASP A 27 5.58 2.29 13.30
N TYR A 28 5.07 1.08 13.51
CA TYR A 28 5.61 0.17 14.51
C TYR A 28 7.07 -0.20 14.20
N GLY A 29 7.37 -0.50 12.94
CA GLY A 29 8.74 -0.78 12.48
C GLY A 29 9.68 0.42 12.65
N ALA A 30 9.19 1.62 12.32
CA ALA A 30 9.94 2.88 12.46
C ALA A 30 10.33 3.14 13.93
N ARG A 31 9.39 2.92 14.87
CA ARG A 31 9.65 3.05 16.32
C ARG A 31 10.66 2.03 16.81
N ARG A 32 10.56 0.77 16.36
CA ARG A 32 11.51 -0.28 16.73
C ARG A 32 12.91 0.00 16.21
N ARG A 33 13.04 0.49 14.98
CA ARG A 33 14.33 0.91 14.41
C ARG A 33 14.91 2.11 15.15
N ALA A 34 14.07 3.09 15.50
CA ALA A 34 14.52 4.25 16.28
C ALA A 34 15.14 3.82 17.62
N PHE A 35 14.45 2.92 18.34
CA PHE A 35 14.96 2.32 19.57
C PHE A 35 16.27 1.55 19.36
N ALA A 36 16.33 0.66 18.36
CA ALA A 36 17.50 -0.16 18.10
C ALA A 36 18.74 0.66 17.71
N ASN A 37 18.54 1.78 17.01
CA ASN A 37 19.61 2.66 16.54
C ASN A 37 19.93 3.80 17.54
N GLY A 38 19.24 3.87 18.68
CA GLY A 38 19.43 4.92 19.67
C GLY A 38 19.09 6.33 19.16
N ILE A 39 18.23 6.45 18.15
CA ILE A 39 17.81 7.74 17.58
C ILE A 39 16.44 8.15 18.14
N SER A 40 16.16 9.46 18.11
CA SER A 40 14.88 9.99 18.59
C SER A 40 13.71 9.49 17.73
N ASN A 41 12.63 9.05 18.39
CA ASN A 41 11.37 8.70 17.74
C ASN A 41 10.55 9.97 17.42
N SER A 42 11.14 10.90 16.66
CA SER A 42 10.52 12.16 16.28
C SER A 42 9.44 11.97 15.21
N MET A 43 8.57 12.97 15.05
CA MET A 43 7.60 12.98 13.94
C MET A 43 8.28 13.04 12.57
N GLU A 44 9.44 13.70 12.49
CA GLU A 44 10.23 13.80 11.27
C GLU A 44 10.82 12.44 10.85
N HIS A 45 11.33 11.65 11.80
CA HIS A 45 11.74 10.26 11.55
C HIS A 45 10.55 9.42 11.06
N ARG A 46 9.40 9.55 11.72
CA ARG A 46 8.22 8.75 11.36
C ARG A 46 7.65 9.14 9.99
N SER A 47 7.72 10.41 9.59
CA SER A 47 7.26 10.86 8.27
C SER A 47 8.20 10.45 7.14
N SER A 48 9.51 10.45 7.36
CA SER A 48 10.47 9.93 6.38
C SER A 48 10.30 8.43 6.17
N GLU A 49 10.09 7.67 7.25
CA GLU A 49 9.83 6.23 7.18
C GLU A 49 8.50 5.90 6.48
N MET A 50 7.47 6.72 6.67
CA MET A 50 6.22 6.64 5.92
C MET A 50 6.46 6.85 4.42
N THR A 51 7.22 7.88 4.07
CA THR A 51 7.55 8.22 2.69
C THR A 51 8.28 7.07 2.02
N ASN A 52 9.30 6.50 2.67
CA ASN A 52 10.04 5.34 2.18
C ASN A 52 9.12 4.12 1.98
N TRP A 53 8.23 3.86 2.94
CA TRP A 53 7.29 2.74 2.86
C TRP A 53 6.30 2.89 1.70
N MET A 54 5.75 4.09 1.51
CA MET A 54 4.85 4.41 0.40
C MET A 54 5.55 4.32 -0.96
N GLN A 55 6.78 4.83 -1.08
CA GLN A 55 7.57 4.71 -2.31
C GLN A 55 7.83 3.24 -2.67
N ALA A 56 8.17 2.40 -1.69
CA ALA A 56 8.36 0.96 -1.91
C ALA A 56 7.04 0.25 -2.27
N ALA A 57 5.91 0.69 -1.73
CA ALA A 57 4.59 0.19 -2.13
C ALA A 57 4.24 0.60 -3.57
N GLU A 58 4.46 1.87 -3.92
CA GLU A 58 4.25 2.39 -5.26
C GLU A 58 5.12 1.66 -6.29
N ALA A 59 6.40 1.47 -6.00
CA ALA A 59 7.31 0.73 -6.87
C ALA A 59 6.86 -0.72 -7.13
N ARG A 60 6.25 -1.39 -6.14
CA ARG A 60 5.67 -2.73 -6.30
C ARG A 60 4.41 -2.74 -7.16
N MET A 61 3.66 -1.64 -7.17
CA MET A 61 2.45 -1.48 -8.00
C MET A 61 2.77 -1.02 -9.42
N ARG A 62 3.97 -0.47 -9.65
CA ARG A 62 4.37 -0.04 -11.00
C ARG A 62 4.50 -1.26 -11.92
N PRO A 63 3.92 -1.19 -13.13
CA PRO A 63 4.11 -2.21 -14.15
C PRO A 63 5.60 -2.42 -14.46
N GLN A 64 6.02 -3.67 -14.59
CA GLN A 64 7.37 -4.03 -15.00
C GLN A 64 7.47 -4.12 -16.53
N ALA A 65 8.70 -4.08 -17.05
CA ALA A 65 8.95 -4.27 -18.47
C ALA A 65 8.50 -5.68 -18.89
N GLY A 66 7.51 -5.74 -19.79
CA GLY A 66 6.88 -7.00 -20.23
C GLY A 66 5.50 -7.26 -19.62
N ASP A 67 5.05 -6.44 -18.65
CA ASP A 67 3.68 -6.53 -18.17
C ASP A 67 2.68 -6.07 -19.24
N GLN A 68 1.65 -6.87 -19.44
CA GLN A 68 0.59 -6.57 -20.40
C GLN A 68 -0.43 -5.64 -19.75
N PHE A 69 -0.54 -4.41 -20.26
CA PHE A 69 -1.58 -3.48 -19.81
C PHE A 69 -2.96 -4.07 -20.12
N ARG A 70 -3.86 -4.11 -19.14
CA ARG A 70 -5.29 -4.31 -19.42
C ARG A 70 -5.78 -3.09 -20.17
N LEU A 71 -6.02 -3.25 -21.48
CA LEU A 71 -6.70 -2.25 -22.27
C LEU A 71 -8.11 -2.07 -21.69
N SER A 72 -8.40 -0.88 -21.18
CA SER A 72 -9.77 -0.48 -20.89
C SER A 72 -10.48 -0.27 -22.22
N PHE A 73 -11.19 -1.31 -22.68
CA PHE A 73 -12.19 -1.12 -23.71
C PHE A 73 -13.30 -0.30 -23.07
N PHE A 74 -13.47 0.95 -23.50
CA PHE A 74 -14.72 1.65 -23.30
C PHE A 74 -15.78 0.79 -24.00
N GLU A 75 -16.72 0.22 -23.25
CA GLU A 75 -17.94 -0.33 -23.83
C GLU A 75 -18.62 0.83 -24.56
N ALA A 76 -18.61 0.77 -25.88
CA ALA A 76 -19.41 1.65 -26.71
C ALA A 76 -20.88 1.36 -26.38
N ALA A 77 -21.54 2.35 -25.79
CA ALA A 77 -22.99 2.43 -25.74
C ALA A 77 -23.54 2.76 -27.14
#